data_AF-A0A412W1W2-F1
#
_entry.id   AF-A0A412W1W2-F1
#
_cell.length_a   1.000
_cell.length_b   1.000
_cell.length_c   1.000
_cell.angle_alpha   90.00
_cell.angle_beta   90.00
_cell.angle_gamma   90.00
#
_symmetry.space_group_name_H-M   'P 1'
#
loop_
_entity.id
_entity.type
_entity.pdbx_description
1 polymer ?
#
loop_
_entity_poly.entity_id
_entity_poly.type
_entity_poly.pdbx_seq_one_letter_code
_entity_poly.pdbx_strand_id
1 'polypeptide(L)'
;MKPRKIYWTVSLFLLLLSCIVSAFFIFQPDYDMQAMNALPTTIRFERDTLQLGTIRYGEKRKVTFRFTNTGQTPLLLRDVRPSCGCTGAEWEKRPVAPGETGEIKITFDPNSLGHFLKNIDIVCNIDSGIMKLKLCGNVIE
;
A
#
# COMPACT_ATOMS: atom_id res chain seq x y z
N MET A 1 -46.28 36.51 19.13
CA MET A 1 -45.77 35.33 19.87
C MET A 1 -45.10 34.38 18.88
N LYS A 2 -43.77 34.23 18.93
CA LYS A 2 -43.01 33.23 18.13
C LYS A 2 -41.90 32.61 19.00
N PRO A 3 -41.48 31.37 18.72
CA PRO A 3 -41.10 30.40 19.74
C PRO A 3 -39.62 30.49 20.13
N ARG A 4 -39.33 30.72 21.42
CA ARG A 4 -37.96 30.75 21.98
C ARG A 4 -37.37 29.35 22.27
N LYS A 5 -38.08 28.26 21.92
CA LYS A 5 -37.72 26.88 22.33
C LYS A 5 -36.87 26.08 21.33
N ILE A 6 -36.75 26.50 20.07
CA ILE A 6 -35.99 25.76 19.04
C ILE A 6 -34.46 25.95 19.16
N TYR A 7 -34.00 27.11 19.63
CA TYR A 7 -32.57 27.44 19.62
C TYR A 7 -31.75 26.61 20.62
N TRP A 8 -32.34 26.23 21.76
CA TRP A 8 -31.64 25.45 22.79
C TRP A 8 -31.48 23.97 22.40
N THR A 9 -32.47 23.38 21.71
CA THR A 9 -32.41 21.98 21.29
C THR A 9 -31.43 21.77 20.14
N VAL A 10 -31.32 22.74 19.21
CA VAL A 10 -30.34 22.70 18.11
C VAL A 10 -28.92 22.93 18.64
N SER A 11 -28.74 23.83 19.61
CA SER A 11 -27.42 24.10 20.20
C SER A 11 -26.87 22.93 21.02
N LEU A 12 -27.73 22.21 21.75
CA LEU A 12 -27.33 21.01 22.50
C LEU A 12 -26.95 19.85 21.56
N PHE A 13 -27.65 19.72 20.43
CA PHE A 13 -27.35 18.70 19.42
C PHE A 13 -26.01 18.94 18.72
N LEU A 14 -25.68 20.20 18.40
CA LEU A 14 -24.39 20.56 17.81
C LEU A 14 -23.21 20.35 18.79
N LEU A 15 -23.41 20.61 20.09
CA LEU A 15 -22.41 20.34 21.11
C LEU A 15 -22.16 18.83 21.29
N LEU A 16 -23.22 18.02 21.32
CA LEU A 16 -23.10 16.56 21.38
C LEU A 16 -22.41 15.99 20.14
N LEU A 17 -22.73 16.50 18.95
CA LEU A 17 -22.08 16.10 17.71
C LEU A 17 -20.58 16.46 17.72
N SER A 18 -20.21 17.62 18.25
CA SER A 18 -18.79 18.01 18.37
C SER A 18 -18.00 17.12 19.34
N CYS A 19 -18.62 16.68 20.45
CA CYS A 19 -17.99 15.74 21.38
C CYS A 19 -17.76 14.35 20.76
N ILE A 20 -18.72 13.87 19.95
CA ILE A 20 -18.62 12.58 19.26
C ILE A 20 -17.50 12.62 18.21
N VAL A 21 -17.39 13.71 17.44
CA VAL A 21 -16.31 13.89 16.46
C VAL A 21 -14.94 13.99 17.16
N SER A 22 -14.83 14.72 18.28
CA SER A 22 -13.57 14.77 19.04
C SER A 22 -13.16 13.41 19.64
N ALA A 23 -14.13 12.60 20.08
CA ALA A 23 -13.84 11.25 20.59
C ALA A 23 -13.37 10.29 19.48
N PHE A 24 -13.88 10.47 18.25
CA PHE A 24 -13.46 9.69 17.08
C PHE A 24 -12.02 9.99 16.65
N PHE A 25 -11.55 11.24 16.81
CA PHE A 25 -10.16 11.62 16.52
C PHE A 25 -9.16 11.15 17.59
N ILE A 26 -9.59 10.99 18.85
CA ILE A 26 -8.73 10.44 19.93
C ILE A 26 -8.53 8.93 19.78
N PHE A 27 -9.44 8.23 19.09
CA PHE A 27 -9.34 6.80 18.79
C PHE A 27 -8.79 6.54 17.38
N GLN A 28 -7.84 7.35 16.91
CA GLN A 28 -6.94 6.87 15.87
C GLN A 28 -5.87 6.04 16.58
N PRO A 29 -5.86 4.69 16.47
CA PRO A 29 -4.80 3.90 17.07
C PRO A 29 -3.44 4.41 16.57
N ASP A 30 -2.50 4.66 17.49
CA ASP A 30 -1.12 5.06 17.24
C ASP A 30 -0.39 3.95 16.46
N TYR A 31 -0.70 3.87 15.18
CA TYR A 31 -0.31 2.76 14.33
C TYR A 31 1.20 2.80 14.01
N ASP A 32 1.80 3.99 14.02
CA ASP A 32 3.21 4.19 13.67
C ASP A 32 4.20 3.65 14.73
N MET A 33 3.84 3.62 16.02
CA MET A 33 4.82 3.28 17.08
C MET A 33 5.09 1.78 17.24
N GLN A 34 4.23 0.88 16.73
CA GLN A 34 4.45 -0.57 16.81
C GLN A 34 5.26 -1.14 15.63
N ALA A 35 5.46 -0.36 14.56
CA ALA A 35 6.15 -0.78 13.35
C ALA A 35 7.69 -0.90 13.50
N MET A 36 8.28 -0.25 14.51
CA MET A 36 9.74 -0.14 14.65
C MET A 36 10.42 -1.37 15.30
N ASN A 37 9.66 -2.24 15.97
CA ASN A 37 10.15 -3.50 16.55
C ASN A 37 9.33 -4.71 16.05
N ALA A 38 9.07 -4.74 14.75
CA ALA A 38 8.29 -5.82 14.15
C ALA A 38 9.09 -7.14 14.17
N LEU A 39 8.53 -8.15 14.85
CA LEU A 39 9.05 -9.52 14.83
C LEU A 39 9.10 -10.05 13.39
N PRO A 40 10.09 -10.89 13.03
CA PRO A 40 10.13 -11.51 11.72
C PRO A 40 8.86 -12.30 11.41
N THR A 41 8.45 -12.28 10.14
CA THR A 41 7.31 -13.04 9.62
C THR A 41 7.67 -13.68 8.28
N THR A 42 6.71 -14.37 7.65
CA THR A 42 6.87 -14.93 6.30
C THR A 42 5.84 -14.36 5.34
N ILE A 43 6.23 -14.21 4.09
CA ILE A 43 5.42 -13.65 3.01
C ILE A 43 5.47 -14.58 1.81
N ARG A 44 4.34 -14.74 1.14
CA ARG A 44 4.25 -15.48 -0.13
C ARG A 44 3.58 -14.62 -1.19
N PHE A 45 4.26 -14.40 -2.32
CA PHE A 45 3.67 -13.79 -3.50
C PHE A 45 2.98 -14.85 -4.36
N GLU A 46 1.89 -14.47 -5.03
CA GLU A 46 1.28 -15.33 -6.05
C GLU A 46 2.23 -15.57 -7.23
N ARG A 47 2.99 -14.52 -7.60
CA ARG A 47 4.06 -14.58 -8.61
C ARG A 47 5.16 -13.62 -8.21
N ASP A 48 6.40 -14.03 -8.40
CA ASP A 48 7.57 -13.17 -8.23
C ASP A 48 7.90 -12.37 -9.50
N THR A 49 7.42 -12.84 -10.65
CA THR A 49 7.72 -12.30 -11.98
C THR A 49 6.43 -12.06 -12.75
N LEU A 50 6.27 -10.87 -13.33
CA LEU A 50 5.17 -10.53 -14.23
C LEU A 50 5.72 -10.15 -15.61
N GLN A 51 5.19 -10.80 -16.65
CA GLN A 51 5.49 -10.48 -18.04
C GLN A 51 4.39 -9.56 -18.61
N LEU A 52 4.78 -8.37 -19.06
CA LEU A 52 3.88 -7.40 -19.68
C LEU A 52 3.65 -7.65 -21.17
N GLY A 53 4.38 -8.60 -21.76
CA GLY A 53 4.36 -8.83 -23.21
C GLY A 53 4.95 -7.63 -23.96
N THR A 54 4.25 -7.21 -25.01
CA THR A 54 4.65 -6.08 -25.87
C THR A 54 3.89 -4.82 -25.47
N ILE A 55 4.63 -3.72 -25.28
CA ILE A 55 4.11 -2.41 -24.90
C ILE A 55 4.57 -1.38 -25.92
N ARG A 56 3.73 -0.39 -26.25
CA ARG A 56 4.17 0.73 -27.11
C ARG A 56 4.94 1.78 -26.32
N TYR A 57 5.87 2.46 -26.98
CA TYR A 57 6.59 3.56 -26.38
C TYR A 57 5.63 4.66 -25.91
N GLY A 58 5.85 5.18 -24.69
CA GLY A 58 4.96 6.16 -24.06
C GLY A 58 3.63 5.60 -23.52
N GLU A 59 3.33 4.31 -23.71
CA GLU A 59 2.15 3.68 -23.14
C GLU A 59 2.44 3.14 -21.73
N LYS A 60 1.85 3.79 -20.71
CA LYS A 60 1.95 3.33 -19.33
C LYS A 60 1.22 2.01 -19.11
N ARG A 61 1.86 1.08 -18.40
CA ARG A 61 1.24 -0.17 -17.96
C ARG A 61 1.18 -0.26 -16.45
N LYS A 62 0.01 -0.62 -15.92
CA LYS A 62 -0.19 -0.89 -14.49
C LYS A 62 -0.32 -2.39 -14.28
N VAL A 63 0.36 -2.91 -13.28
CA VAL A 63 0.23 -4.29 -12.82
C VAL A 63 0.22 -4.38 -11.32
N THR A 64 -0.27 -5.51 -10.81
CA THR A 64 -0.44 -5.72 -9.39
C THR A 64 0.23 -7.03 -9.00
N PHE A 65 1.13 -6.95 -8.02
CA PHE A 65 1.64 -8.11 -7.31
C PHE A 65 0.78 -8.35 -6.08
N ARG A 66 0.23 -9.55 -5.98
CA ARG A 66 -0.56 -10.00 -4.83
C ARG A 66 0.29 -10.87 -3.93
N PHE A 67 0.14 -10.69 -2.64
CA PHE A 67 0.85 -11.47 -1.63
C PHE A 67 -0.04 -11.79 -0.44
N THR A 68 0.38 -12.79 0.32
CA THR A 68 -0.24 -13.21 1.57
C THR A 68 0.81 -13.20 2.67
N ASN A 69 0.46 -12.68 3.85
CA ASN A 69 1.24 -12.91 5.06
C ASN A 69 1.01 -14.35 5.53
N THR A 70 2.04 -15.19 5.46
CA THR A 70 1.97 -16.60 5.83
C THR A 70 2.52 -16.89 7.23
N GLY A 71 3.03 -15.88 7.93
CA GLY A 71 3.56 -16.03 9.28
C GLY A 71 2.52 -15.81 10.36
N GLN A 72 3.00 -15.68 11.61
CA GLN A 72 2.16 -15.52 12.81
C GLN A 72 2.15 -14.09 13.35
N THR A 73 2.99 -13.22 12.80
CA THR A 73 3.11 -11.81 13.20
C THR A 73 2.74 -10.91 12.02
N PRO A 74 2.28 -9.67 12.27
CA PRO A 74 1.93 -8.73 11.21
C PRO A 74 3.11 -8.48 10.27
N LEU A 75 2.83 -8.47 8.97
CA LEU A 75 3.80 -8.17 7.92
C LEU A 75 3.77 -6.68 7.62
N LEU A 76 4.93 -6.04 7.75
CA LEU A 76 5.14 -4.61 7.50
C LEU A 76 6.04 -4.44 6.27
N LEU A 77 5.48 -3.82 5.23
CA LEU A 77 6.24 -3.35 4.07
C LEU A 77 6.79 -1.95 4.38
N ARG A 78 8.08 -1.89 4.68
CA ARG A 78 8.78 -0.64 5.00
C ARG A 78 9.02 0.20 3.76
N ASP A 79 9.36 -0.45 2.65
CA ASP A 79 9.69 0.23 1.40
C ASP A 79 9.51 -0.68 0.19
N VAL A 80 9.21 -0.09 -0.96
CA VAL A 80 9.14 -0.77 -2.26
C VAL A 80 9.92 0.06 -3.27
N ARG A 81 11.06 -0.48 -3.72
CA ARG A 81 12.07 0.21 -4.52
C ARG A 81 12.21 -0.40 -5.91
N PRO A 82 11.61 0.21 -6.93
CA PRO A 82 11.88 -0.15 -8.32
C PRO A 82 13.31 0.21 -8.73
N SER A 83 13.89 -0.55 -9.67
CA SER A 83 15.28 -0.36 -10.12
C SER A 83 15.51 0.87 -11.01
N CYS A 84 14.46 1.53 -11.51
CA CYS A 84 14.54 2.74 -12.34
C CYS A 84 13.43 3.73 -11.95
N GLY A 85 13.66 5.02 -12.18
CA GLY A 85 12.61 6.05 -12.08
C GLY A 85 11.48 5.89 -13.10
N CYS A 86 11.64 5.00 -14.08
CA CYS A 86 10.64 4.62 -15.07
C CYS A 86 9.57 3.66 -14.52
N THR A 87 9.63 3.32 -13.23
CA THR A 87 8.69 2.42 -12.56
C THR A 87 8.28 3.05 -11.24
N GLY A 88 6.97 3.29 -11.07
CA GLY A 88 6.38 3.74 -9.82
C GLY A 88 5.78 2.57 -9.04
N ALA A 89 5.78 2.67 -7.71
CA ALA A 89 5.17 1.68 -6.82
C ALA A 89 4.20 2.34 -5.85
N GLU A 90 3.05 1.71 -5.67
CA GLU A 90 2.01 2.08 -4.70
C GLU A 90 1.65 0.85 -3.88
N TRP A 91 1.65 0.97 -2.56
CA TRP A 91 1.31 -0.10 -1.63
C TRP A 91 0.66 0.47 -0.38
N GLU A 92 -0.01 -0.39 0.37
CA GLU A 92 -0.58 -0.01 1.66
C GLU A 92 0.52 -0.02 2.73
N LYS A 93 0.72 1.12 3.42
CA LYS A 93 1.71 1.27 4.49
C LYS A 93 1.26 0.68 5.83
N ARG A 94 0.05 0.13 5.89
CA ARG A 94 -0.43 -0.61 7.05
C ARG A 94 0.16 -2.03 7.03
N PRO A 95 0.51 -2.59 8.19
CA PRO A 95 0.71 -4.00 8.39
C PRO A 95 -0.45 -4.84 7.91
N VAL A 96 -0.07 -5.97 7.34
CA VAL A 96 -0.95 -7.02 6.85
C VAL A 96 -1.00 -8.11 7.91
N ALA A 97 -2.18 -8.39 8.47
CA ALA A 97 -2.31 -9.35 9.55
C ALA A 97 -2.00 -10.79 9.08
N PRO A 98 -1.70 -11.73 10.01
CA PRO A 98 -1.51 -13.14 9.66
C PRO A 98 -2.67 -13.71 8.81
N GLY A 99 -2.34 -14.33 7.68
CA GLY A 99 -3.33 -14.89 6.74
C GLY A 99 -3.99 -13.87 5.82
N GLU A 100 -3.82 -12.57 6.05
CA GLU A 100 -4.36 -11.54 5.16
C GLU A 100 -3.53 -11.39 3.88
N THR A 101 -4.20 -10.90 2.84
CA THR A 101 -3.61 -10.57 1.55
C THR A 101 -3.37 -9.07 1.41
N GLY A 102 -2.29 -8.73 0.73
CA GLY A 102 -1.99 -7.35 0.32
C GLY A 102 -1.66 -7.26 -1.17
N GLU A 103 -1.62 -6.03 -1.66
CA GLU A 103 -1.31 -5.72 -3.06
C GLU A 103 -0.21 -4.67 -3.16
N ILE A 104 0.67 -4.83 -4.15
CA ILE A 104 1.64 -3.81 -4.59
C ILE A 104 1.33 -3.49 -6.03
N LYS A 105 0.93 -2.25 -6.29
CA LYS A 105 0.60 -1.75 -7.62
C LYS A 105 1.84 -1.10 -8.22
N ILE A 106 2.24 -1.56 -9.39
CA ILE A 106 3.40 -1.09 -10.12
C ILE A 106 2.93 -0.42 -11.39
N THR A 107 3.40 0.80 -11.63
CA THR A 107 3.19 1.52 -12.89
C THR A 107 4.51 1.58 -13.64
N PHE A 108 4.58 0.96 -14.81
CA PHE A 108 5.72 1.03 -15.71
C PHE A 108 5.46 2.09 -16.79
N ASP A 109 6.40 3.01 -16.94
CA ASP A 109 6.42 4.08 -17.94
C ASP A 109 7.64 3.87 -18.87
N PRO A 110 7.45 3.26 -20.06
CA PRO A 110 8.56 2.94 -20.96
C PRO A 110 9.31 4.20 -21.41
N ASN A 111 10.62 4.24 -21.17
CA ASN A 111 11.50 5.33 -21.62
C ASN A 111 12.56 4.91 -22.65
N SER A 112 12.59 3.62 -23.02
CA SER A 112 13.47 3.07 -24.05
C SER A 112 12.76 1.95 -24.81
N LEU A 113 13.14 1.73 -26.07
CA LEU A 113 12.69 0.60 -26.89
C LEU A 113 13.43 -0.69 -26.53
N GLY A 114 12.87 -1.83 -26.93
CA GLY A 114 13.45 -3.16 -26.80
C GLY A 114 13.08 -3.91 -25.52
N HIS A 115 13.77 -5.03 -25.29
CA HIS A 115 13.53 -5.89 -24.15
C HIS A 115 13.90 -5.20 -22.84
N PHE A 116 13.08 -5.42 -21.81
CA PHE A 116 13.36 -4.94 -20.48
C PHE A 116 13.19 -6.03 -19.43
N LEU A 117 13.99 -5.92 -18.39
CA LEU A 117 13.86 -6.64 -17.12
C LEU A 117 14.09 -5.63 -16.00
N LYS A 118 13.07 -5.36 -15.20
CA LYS A 118 13.13 -4.47 -14.05
C LYS A 118 13.00 -5.29 -12.77
N ASN A 119 13.82 -4.94 -11.79
CA ASN A 119 13.75 -5.52 -10.46
C ASN A 119 13.02 -4.55 -9.52
N ILE A 120 12.27 -5.09 -8.58
CA ILE A 120 11.57 -4.32 -7.55
C ILE A 120 11.93 -4.95 -6.20
N ASP A 121 12.64 -4.19 -5.38
CA ASP A 121 13.09 -4.63 -4.06
C ASP A 121 12.08 -4.20 -3.00
N ILE A 122 11.57 -5.15 -2.22
CA ILE A 122 10.59 -4.92 -1.16
C ILE A 122 11.28 -5.13 0.16
N VAL A 123 11.35 -4.07 0.96
CA VAL A 123 11.94 -4.10 2.30
C VAL A 123 10.84 -4.38 3.31
N CYS A 124 10.95 -5.47 4.08
CA CYS A 124 9.94 -5.89 5.04
C CYS A 124 10.53 -6.62 6.24
N ASN A 125 9.74 -6.86 7.28
CA ASN A 125 10.13 -7.58 8.50
C ASN A 125 10.14 -9.11 8.31
N ILE A 126 10.92 -9.60 7.37
CA ILE A 126 11.21 -11.02 7.20
C ILE A 126 12.68 -11.30 7.52
N ASP A 127 13.07 -12.55 7.71
CA ASP A 127 14.45 -12.89 8.09
C ASP A 127 15.51 -12.40 7.07
N SER A 128 15.21 -12.45 5.77
CA SER A 128 16.10 -11.91 4.73
C SER A 128 16.09 -10.38 4.66
N GLY A 129 15.10 -9.71 5.27
CA GLY A 129 14.83 -8.28 5.22
C GLY A 129 14.37 -7.73 3.86
N ILE A 130 14.65 -8.42 2.75
CA ILE A 130 14.35 -7.99 1.38
C ILE A 130 13.78 -9.14 0.56
N MET A 131 12.72 -8.85 -0.20
CA MET A 131 12.20 -9.68 -1.30
C MET A 131 12.42 -9.00 -2.64
N LYS A 132 12.64 -9.77 -3.70
CA LYS A 132 12.82 -9.24 -5.06
C LYS A 132 11.71 -9.72 -5.97
N LEU A 133 11.06 -8.79 -6.65
CA LEU A 133 10.11 -9.07 -7.73
C LEU A 133 10.69 -8.61 -9.08
N LYS A 134 10.15 -9.16 -10.16
CA LYS A 134 10.62 -8.91 -11.52
C LYS A 134 9.47 -8.52 -12.44
N LEU A 135 9.75 -7.57 -13.31
CA LEU A 135 8.85 -7.11 -14.36
C LEU A 135 9.59 -7.17 -15.70
N CYS A 136 9.04 -7.88 -16.68
CA CYS A 136 9.71 -8.08 -17.97
C CYS A 136 8.77 -7.94 -19.15
N GLY A 137 9.34 -7.69 -20.33
CA GLY A 137 8.59 -7.53 -21.57
C GLY A 137 9.44 -6.95 -22.69
N ASN A 138 8.78 -6.39 -23.69
CA ASN A 138 9.39 -5.74 -24.84
C ASN A 138 8.66 -4.43 -25.15
N VAL A 139 9.40 -3.36 -25.41
CA VAL A 139 8.85 -2.07 -25.84
C VAL A 139 9.08 -1.91 -27.33
N ILE A 140 8.03 -1.61 -28.08
CA ILE A 140 8.05 -1.30 -29.51
C ILE A 140 7.63 0.14 -29.74
N GLU A 141 7.87 0.65 -30.95
CA GLU A 141 7.34 1.95 -31.38
C GLU A 141 5.80 2.03 -31.31
#